data_AF-A0A850C3C8-F1
#
_entry.id   AF-A0A850C3C8-F1
#
_cell.length_a   1.000
_cell.length_b   1.000
_cell.length_c   1.000
_cell.angle_alpha   90.00
_cell.angle_beta   90.00
_cell.angle_gamma   90.00
#
_symmetry.space_group_name_H-M   'P 1'
#
loop_
_entity.id
_entity.type
_entity.pdbx_description
1 polymer ?
#
loop_
_entity_poly.entity_id
_entity_poly.type
_entity_poly.pdbx_seq_one_letter_code
_entity_poly.pdbx_strand_id
1 'polypeptide(L)'
;MSLRRVVKLATGQDVNLCHACFDCDLPLSDEMDIPLGSLIQLVLQNDEEALHCRTLWSDPVLEASRGACKRGLDLHAVLLALREESRRRIGLYEQRKMPSCADKS
;
A
#
# COMPACT_ATOMS: atom_id res chain seq x y z
N MET A 1 -4.74 -12.67 -1.72
CA MET A 1 -5.95 -11.82 -1.71
C MET A 1 -5.67 -10.56 -2.53
N SER A 2 -6.68 -9.95 -3.14
CA SER A 2 -6.46 -8.69 -3.87
C SER A 2 -6.26 -7.50 -2.92
N LEU A 3 -5.41 -6.52 -3.27
CA LEU A 3 -5.12 -5.32 -2.47
C LEU A 3 -6.39 -4.53 -2.11
N ARG A 4 -7.33 -4.36 -3.07
CA ARG A 4 -8.63 -3.73 -2.80
C ARG A 4 -9.39 -4.38 -1.65
N ARG A 5 -9.39 -5.71 -1.60
CA ARG A 5 -10.07 -6.48 -0.55
C ARG A 5 -9.35 -6.38 0.78
N VAL A 6 -8.01 -6.37 0.77
CA VAL A 6 -7.21 -6.12 1.97
C VAL A 6 -7.57 -4.78 2.58
N VAL A 7 -7.57 -3.71 1.77
CA VAL A 7 -7.91 -2.36 2.23
C VAL A 7 -9.34 -2.31 2.77
N LYS A 8 -10.30 -2.92 2.07
CA LYS A 8 -11.71 -2.97 2.51
C LYS A 8 -11.89 -3.72 3.83
N LEU A 9 -11.16 -4.81 4.05
CA LEU A 9 -11.21 -5.56 5.30
C LEU A 9 -10.53 -4.82 6.46
N ALA A 10 -9.42 -4.14 6.20
CA ALA A 10 -8.65 -3.44 7.24
C ALA A 10 -9.27 -2.10 7.64
N THR A 11 -9.82 -1.36 6.68
CA THR A 11 -10.28 0.02 6.88
C THR A 11 -11.81 0.17 6.82
N GLY A 12 -12.52 -0.83 6.31
CA GLY A 12 -13.95 -0.73 5.98
C GLY A 12 -14.25 0.07 4.71
N GLN A 13 -13.24 0.70 4.09
CA GLN A 13 -13.42 1.58 2.94
C GLN A 13 -13.26 0.85 1.61
N ASP A 14 -14.07 1.25 0.62
CA ASP A 14 -13.98 0.71 -0.73
C ASP A 14 -13.15 1.64 -1.63
N VAL A 15 -11.94 1.22 -1.96
CA VAL A 15 -11.03 1.99 -2.84
C VAL A 15 -11.57 2.13 -4.27
N ASN A 16 -12.54 1.31 -4.70
CA ASN A 16 -13.19 1.45 -6.01
C ASN A 16 -13.95 2.78 -6.17
N LEU A 17 -14.19 3.50 -5.06
CA LEU A 17 -14.76 4.85 -5.07
C LEU A 17 -13.73 5.92 -5.50
N CYS A 18 -12.46 5.57 -5.66
CA CYS A 18 -11.48 6.50 -6.21
C CYS A 18 -11.73 6.77 -7.69
N HIS A 19 -11.84 8.05 -8.04
CA HIS A 19 -12.12 8.51 -9.41
C HIS A 19 -10.88 9.00 -10.16
N ALA A 20 -9.67 8.67 -9.69
CA ALA A 20 -8.41 9.11 -10.33
C ALA A 20 -8.34 10.63 -10.58
N CYS A 21 -8.82 11.44 -9.61
CA CYS A 21 -8.77 12.90 -9.73
C CYS A 21 -7.40 13.52 -9.41
N PHE A 22 -6.49 12.74 -8.82
CA PHE A 22 -5.13 13.18 -8.41
C PHE A 22 -5.07 14.37 -7.46
N ASP A 23 -6.22 14.79 -6.90
CA ASP A 23 -6.31 15.84 -5.87
C ASP A 23 -5.53 15.52 -4.57
N CYS A 24 -5.18 14.25 -4.38
CA CYS A 24 -4.43 13.78 -3.21
C CYS A 24 -2.91 13.82 -3.39
N ASP A 25 -2.40 14.31 -4.52
CA ASP A 25 -0.95 14.41 -4.73
C ASP A 25 -0.33 15.48 -3.83
N LEU A 26 0.84 15.14 -3.29
CA LEU A 26 1.54 15.92 -2.29
C LEU A 26 2.80 16.57 -2.89
N PRO A 27 3.21 17.74 -2.41
CA PRO A 27 4.46 18.39 -2.82
C PRO A 27 5.68 17.77 -2.11
N LEU A 28 5.79 16.44 -2.10
CA LEU A 28 6.84 15.65 -1.44
C LEU A 28 7.54 14.73 -2.44
N SER A 29 7.94 15.25 -3.61
CA SER A 29 8.55 14.46 -4.69
C SER A 29 9.81 13.70 -4.27
N ASP A 30 10.59 14.26 -3.35
CA ASP A 30 11.87 13.65 -2.95
C ASP A 30 11.67 12.39 -2.10
N GLU A 31 10.53 12.32 -1.41
CA GLU A 31 10.09 11.23 -0.55
C GLU A 31 9.27 10.17 -1.29
N MET A 32 8.71 10.53 -2.46
CA MET A 32 7.84 9.68 -3.26
C MET A 32 8.58 9.15 -4.49
N ASP A 33 8.52 7.85 -4.71
CA ASP A 33 8.83 7.24 -6.02
C ASP A 33 7.59 7.13 -6.91
N ILE A 34 6.41 7.00 -6.31
CA ILE A 34 5.11 6.90 -6.98
C ILE A 34 4.16 7.90 -6.31
N PRO A 35 3.58 8.87 -7.03
CA PRO A 35 2.59 9.78 -6.46
C PRO A 35 1.40 9.05 -5.82
N LEU A 36 0.78 9.62 -4.78
CA LEU A 36 -0.33 8.98 -4.06
C LEU A 36 -1.50 8.62 -4.98
N GLY A 37 -1.86 9.50 -5.92
CA GLY A 37 -2.91 9.19 -6.88
C GLY A 37 -2.60 7.93 -7.70
N SER A 38 -1.36 7.82 -8.19
CA SER A 38 -0.86 6.68 -8.94
C SER A 38 -0.78 5.41 -8.09
N LEU A 39 -0.34 5.51 -6.83
CA LEU A 39 -0.31 4.38 -5.89
C LEU A 39 -1.71 3.78 -5.70
N ILE A 40 -2.74 4.61 -5.56
CA ILE A 40 -4.12 4.13 -5.46
C ILE A 40 -4.59 3.47 -6.78
N GLN A 41 -4.15 3.97 -7.93
CA GLN A 41 -4.41 3.29 -9.21
C GLN A 41 -3.77 1.90 -9.28
N LEU A 42 -2.55 1.73 -8.77
CA LEU A 42 -1.89 0.41 -8.67
C LEU A 42 -2.68 -0.53 -7.74
N VAL A 43 -3.13 -0.04 -6.59
CA VAL A 43 -4.01 -0.80 -5.67
C VAL A 43 -5.30 -1.23 -6.37
N LEU A 44 -5.91 -0.35 -7.16
CA LEU A 44 -7.09 -0.66 -7.96
C LEU A 44 -6.80 -1.70 -9.03
N GLN A 45 -5.63 -1.66 -9.65
CA GLN A 45 -5.19 -2.66 -10.63
C GLN A 45 -4.75 -3.98 -9.98
N ASN A 46 -4.74 -4.04 -8.65
CA ASN A 46 -4.20 -5.15 -7.88
C ASN A 46 -2.71 -5.42 -8.19
N ASP A 47 -1.97 -4.36 -8.49
CA ASP A 47 -0.54 -4.41 -8.76
C ASP A 47 0.25 -4.41 -7.45
N GLU A 48 1.13 -5.40 -7.29
CA GLU A 48 1.93 -5.58 -6.08
C GLU A 48 3.07 -4.56 -5.96
N GLU A 49 3.40 -3.84 -7.03
CA GLU A 49 4.35 -2.73 -6.98
C GLU A 49 3.96 -1.68 -5.90
N ALA A 50 2.65 -1.50 -5.67
CA ALA A 50 2.13 -0.64 -4.61
C ALA A 50 2.63 -1.01 -3.20
N LEU A 51 2.99 -2.29 -2.95
CA LEU A 51 3.49 -2.78 -1.67
C LEU A 51 5.01 -2.62 -1.50
N HIS A 52 5.72 -2.37 -2.60
CA HIS A 52 7.19 -2.33 -2.65
C HIS A 52 7.75 -0.93 -2.89
N CYS A 53 6.89 0.04 -3.20
CA CYS A 53 7.29 1.42 -3.42
C CYS A 53 7.79 2.12 -2.15
N ARG A 54 8.76 3.04 -2.31
CA ARG A 54 9.31 3.89 -1.25
C ARG A 54 8.25 4.80 -0.65
N THR A 55 7.32 5.30 -1.47
CA THR A 55 6.19 6.16 -1.08
C THR A 55 5.39 5.54 0.06
N LEU A 56 5.14 4.23 -0.01
CA LEU A 56 4.40 3.53 1.04
C LEU A 56 5.12 3.61 2.39
N TRP A 57 6.45 3.63 2.42
CA TRP A 57 7.27 3.58 3.62
C TRP A 57 7.77 4.94 4.11
N SER A 58 7.53 6.02 3.39
CA SER A 58 7.87 7.38 3.84
C SER A 58 6.88 7.87 4.90
N ASP A 59 7.40 8.20 6.09
CA ASP A 59 6.59 8.76 7.18
C ASP A 59 6.09 10.19 6.89
N PRO A 60 6.88 11.09 6.26
CA PRO A 60 6.35 12.36 5.76
C PRO A 60 5.13 12.20 4.84
N VAL A 61 5.16 11.22 3.94
CA VAL A 61 4.04 10.94 3.02
C VAL A 61 2.84 10.39 3.80
N LEU A 62 3.06 9.47 4.74
CA LEU A 62 1.99 8.94 5.57
C LEU A 62 1.27 10.06 6.33
N GLU A 63 2.01 10.94 7.00
CA GLU A 63 1.42 12.04 7.77
C GLU A 63 0.70 13.06 6.85
N ALA A 64 1.30 13.40 5.71
CA ALA A 64 0.70 14.32 4.75
C ALA A 64 -0.51 13.73 4.01
N SER A 65 -0.67 12.39 3.98
CA SER A 65 -1.84 11.74 3.37
C SER A 65 -3.14 11.92 4.17
N ARG A 66 -3.06 12.33 5.44
CA ARG A 66 -4.22 12.58 6.29
C ARG A 66 -5.09 13.68 5.70
N GLY A 67 -6.33 13.33 5.33
CA GLY A 67 -7.27 14.28 4.74
C GLY A 67 -6.91 14.76 3.33
N ALA A 68 -5.92 14.16 2.67
CA ALA A 68 -5.52 14.56 1.31
C ALA A 68 -6.61 14.28 0.27
N CYS A 69 -7.46 13.26 0.47
CA CYS A 69 -8.57 13.00 -0.43
C CYS A 69 -9.79 13.89 -0.12
N LYS A 70 -10.07 14.84 -0.99
CA LYS A 70 -11.28 15.71 -0.91
C LYS A 70 -12.61 14.95 -1.03
N ARG A 71 -12.57 13.68 -1.45
CA ARG A 71 -13.76 12.81 -1.63
C ARG A 71 -14.03 11.90 -0.43
N GLY A 72 -13.23 12.02 0.64
CA GLY A 72 -13.47 11.30 1.89
C GLY A 72 -12.85 9.90 1.99
N LEU A 73 -11.97 9.52 1.05
CA LEU A 73 -11.15 8.31 1.23
C LEU A 73 -10.02 8.61 2.20
N ASP A 74 -9.97 7.90 3.33
CA ASP A 74 -8.87 8.03 4.29
C ASP A 74 -7.63 7.29 3.76
N LEU A 75 -6.81 8.02 3.02
CA LEU A 75 -5.56 7.54 2.43
C LEU A 75 -4.54 7.13 3.49
N HIS A 76 -4.55 7.76 4.66
CA HIS A 76 -3.67 7.38 5.75
C HIS A 76 -3.99 5.97 6.25
N ALA A 77 -5.27 5.66 6.46
CA ALA A 77 -5.70 4.30 6.81
C ALA A 77 -5.39 3.28 5.71
N VAL A 78 -5.55 3.68 4.43
CA VAL A 78 -5.19 2.82 3.29
C VAL A 78 -3.70 2.49 3.28
N LEU A 79 -2.81 3.47 3.45
CA LEU A 79 -1.37 3.26 3.48
C LEU A 79 -0.95 2.35 4.65
N LEU A 80 -1.54 2.53 5.84
CA LEU A 80 -1.29 1.63 6.97
C LEU A 80 -1.71 0.17 6.67
N ALA A 81 -2.87 -0.02 6.06
CA ALA A 81 -3.35 -1.35 5.67
C ALA A 81 -2.40 -2.01 4.65
N LEU A 82 -1.85 -1.23 3.70
CA LEU A 82 -0.88 -1.72 2.72
C LEU A 82 0.48 -2.04 3.35
N ARG A 83 0.97 -1.21 4.29
CA ARG A 83 2.19 -1.51 5.06
C ARG A 83 2.06 -2.85 5.79
N GLU A 84 0.93 -3.08 6.46
CA GLU A 84 0.67 -4.32 7.18
C GLU A 84 0.57 -5.53 6.24
N GLU A 85 -0.09 -5.38 5.10
CA GLU A 85 -0.14 -6.45 4.09
C GLU A 85 1.23 -6.74 3.47
N SER A 86 2.04 -5.71 3.22
CA SER A 86 3.43 -5.88 2.76
C SER A 86 4.25 -6.68 3.79
N ARG A 87 4.15 -6.33 5.08
CA ARG A 87 4.78 -7.10 6.18
C ARG A 87 4.29 -8.54 6.23
N ARG A 88 2.99 -8.78 6.13
CA ARG A 88 2.42 -10.13 6.10
C ARG A 88 3.00 -10.96 4.94
N ARG A 89 3.10 -10.37 3.74
CA ARG A 89 3.64 -11.07 2.57
C ARG A 89 5.14 -11.32 2.66
N ILE A 90 5.90 -10.39 3.22
CA ILE A 90 7.33 -10.57 3.49
C ILE A 90 7.54 -11.67 4.53
N GLY A 91 6.77 -11.67 5.63
CA GLY A 91 6.82 -12.74 6.63
C GLY A 91 6.42 -14.12 6.06
N LEU A 92 5.51 -14.15 5.08
CA LEU A 92 5.22 -15.37 4.32
C LEU A 92 6.37 -15.78 3.39
N TYR A 93 7.12 -14.82 2.84
CA TYR A 93 8.31 -15.09 2.02
C TYR A 93 9.47 -15.66 2.85
N GLU A 94 9.67 -15.18 4.08
CA GLU A 94 10.63 -15.76 5.02
C GLU A 94 10.23 -17.19 5.42
N GLN A 95 8.93 -17.47 5.58
CA GLN A 95 8.43 -18.83 5.84
C GLN A 95 8.47 -19.76 4.60
N ARG A 96 8.37 -19.21 3.38
CA ARG A 96 8.47 -19.99 2.11
C ARG A 96 9.90 -20.21 1.63
N LYS A 97 10.86 -19.38 2.03
CA LYS A 97 12.29 -19.55 1.72
C LYS A 97 12.98 -20.51 2.71
N MET A 98 12.30 -21.58 3.06
CA MET A 98 12.89 -22.72 3.74
C MET A 98 12.61 -24.01 2.96
N PRO A 99 13.25 -24.22 1.80
CA PRO A 99 13.46 -25.57 1.30
C PRO A 99 14.72 -26.16 1.97
N SER A 100 14.50 -27.25 2.71
CA SER A 100 15.37 -28.42 2.74
C SER A 100 16.85 -28.21 3.13
N CYS A 101 17.13 -28.28 4.44
CA CYS A 101 18.30 -29.04 4.92
C CYS A 101 17.85 -29.94 6.07
N ALA A 102 16.96 -30.88 5.74
CA ALA A 102 17.08 -32.22 6.27
C ALA A 102 17.88 -32.99 5.21
N ASP A 103 19.20 -33.11 5.39
CA ASP A 103 19.92 -34.33 5.03
C ASP A 103 21.28 -34.37 5.73
N LYS A 104 21.31 -35.26 6.74
CA LYS A 104 22.37 -36.22 7.08
C LYS A 104 23.82 -35.82 6.78
N SER A 105 24.61 -35.66 7.84
CA SER A 105 25.84 -36.44 8.12
C SER A 105 26.26 -36.27 9.58
#